data_AF-A0A2N4SNU7-F1
#
_entry.id   AF-A0A2N4SNU7-F1
#
_cell.length_a   1.000
_cell.length_b   1.000
_cell.length_c   1.000
_cell.angle_alpha   90.00
_cell.angle_beta   90.00
_cell.angle_gamma   90.00
#
_symmetry.space_group_name_H-M   'P 1'
#
loop_
_entity.id
_entity.type
_entity.pdbx_description
1 polymer ?
#
loop_
_entity_poly.entity_id
_entity_poly.type
_entity_poly.pdbx_seq_one_letter_code
_entity_poly.pdbx_strand_id
1 'polypeptide(L)'
;MQAAVAVLRRRGSDFEAAATHLEQASTQWIRHTAGSHLSEKVDLKVVRDNLGHANISTTSIYLHTEDDVRHDATAAGHRVGWRTQ
;
A
#
# COMPACT_ATOMS: atom_id res chain seq x y z
N MET A 1 3.27 16.71 8.89
CA MET A 1 2.15 16.11 9.66
C MET A 1 1.30 17.14 10.38
N GLN A 2 1.87 17.92 11.31
CA GLN A 2 1.11 18.79 12.22
C GLN A 2 0.19 19.81 11.51
N ALA A 3 0.65 20.39 10.41
CA ALA A 3 -0.19 21.29 9.59
C ALA A 3 -1.42 20.58 9.00
N ALA A 4 -1.28 19.33 8.55
CA ALA A 4 -2.38 18.54 7.98
C ALA A 4 -3.39 18.11 9.06
N VAL A 5 -2.90 17.76 10.25
CA VAL A 5 -3.75 17.50 11.43
C VAL A 5 -4.57 18.74 11.77
N ALA A 6 -3.92 19.91 11.84
CA ALA A 6 -4.61 21.17 12.13
C ALA A 6 -5.64 21.53 11.05
N VAL A 7 -5.38 21.20 9.78
CA VAL A 7 -6.36 21.36 8.70
C VAL A 7 -7.56 20.44 8.93
N LEU A 8 -7.35 19.18 9.29
CA LEU A 8 -8.44 18.23 9.55
C LEU A 8 -9.32 18.69 10.71
N ARG A 9 -8.72 19.10 11.83
CA ARG A 9 -9.48 19.63 12.98
C ARG A 9 -10.31 20.88 12.64
N ARG A 10 -9.79 21.76 11.78
CA ARG A 10 -10.56 22.93 11.31
C ARG A 10 -11.78 22.57 10.45
N ARG A 11 -11.83 21.38 9.84
CA ARG A 11 -12.97 20.93 9.03
C ARG A 11 -14.15 20.45 9.87
N GLY A 12 -13.98 20.26 11.18
CA GLY A 12 -15.05 19.90 12.12
C GLY A 12 -14.91 18.50 12.72
N SER A 13 -15.83 18.17 13.62
CA SER A 13 -15.82 16.97 14.46
C SER A 13 -15.72 15.65 13.68
N ASP A 14 -16.27 15.62 12.47
CA ASP A 14 -16.28 14.41 11.62
C ASP A 14 -14.87 13.96 11.23
N PHE A 15 -13.89 14.86 11.27
CA PHE A 15 -12.50 14.58 10.92
C PHE A 15 -11.58 14.35 12.13
N GLU A 16 -12.11 14.38 13.37
CA GLU A 16 -11.27 14.22 14.58
C GLU A 16 -10.59 12.86 14.64
N ALA A 17 -11.31 11.77 14.31
CA ALA A 17 -10.73 10.43 14.29
C ALA A 17 -9.59 10.32 13.26
N ALA A 18 -9.72 10.98 12.11
CA ALA A 18 -8.67 11.02 11.09
C ALA A 18 -7.47 11.88 11.53
N ALA A 19 -7.73 13.00 12.23
CA ALA A 19 -6.68 13.85 12.80
C ALA A 19 -5.86 13.10 13.86
N THR A 20 -6.50 12.35 14.76
CA THR A 20 -5.81 11.53 15.77
C THR A 20 -4.96 10.43 15.13
N HIS A 21 -5.48 9.71 14.12
CA HIS A 21 -4.67 8.73 13.39
C HIS A 21 -3.47 9.37 12.71
N LEU A 22 -3.65 10.56 12.13
CA LEU A 22 -2.57 11.27 11.43
C LEU A 22 -1.49 11.80 12.39
N GLU A 23 -1.81 12.08 13.65
CA GLU A 23 -0.82 12.44 14.68
C GLU A 23 0.05 11.26 15.11
N GLN A 24 -0.52 10.05 15.12
CA GLN A 24 0.17 8.83 15.52
C GLN A 24 0.94 8.18 14.37
N ALA A 25 0.54 8.48 13.13
CA ALA A 25 1.16 7.95 11.93
C ALA A 25 2.59 8.45 11.74
N SER A 26 3.51 7.53 11.45
CA SER A 26 4.83 7.89 10.94
C SER A 26 4.74 8.26 9.46
N THR A 27 5.68 9.09 8.97
CA THR A 27 5.77 9.42 7.55
C THR A 27 5.90 8.17 6.68
N GLN A 28 6.61 7.15 7.17
CA GLN A 28 6.77 5.88 6.49
C GLN A 28 5.45 5.11 6.40
N TRP A 29 4.66 5.08 7.47
CA TRP A 29 3.33 4.44 7.44
C TRP A 29 2.42 5.08 6.40
N ILE A 30 2.37 6.42 6.34
CA ILE A 30 1.56 7.14 5.36
C ILE A 30 2.01 6.81 3.93
N ARG A 31 3.33 6.84 3.68
CA ARG A 31 3.86 6.48 2.37
C ARG A 31 3.51 5.05 2.01
N HIS A 32 3.53 4.13 2.99
CA HIS A 32 3.20 2.74 2.77
C HIS A 32 1.72 2.56 2.41
N THR A 33 0.80 3.09 3.22
CA THR A 33 -0.64 3.04 2.95
C THR A 33 -1.00 3.68 1.61
N ALA A 34 -0.43 4.85 1.29
CA ALA A 34 -0.69 5.52 0.02
C ALA A 34 -0.09 4.77 -1.18
N GLY A 35 1.13 4.22 -1.04
CA GLY A 35 1.79 3.44 -2.08
C GLY A 35 1.05 2.15 -2.41
N SER A 36 0.68 1.37 -1.38
CA SER A 36 -0.10 0.14 -1.52
C SER A 36 -1.48 0.40 -2.12
N HIS A 37 -2.16 1.48 -1.74
CA HIS A 37 -3.45 1.79 -2.34
C HIS A 37 -3.37 2.28 -3.79
N LEU A 38 -2.27 2.95 -4.15
CA LEU A 38 -2.07 3.44 -5.51
C LEU A 38 -1.70 2.31 -6.47
N SER A 39 -0.92 1.32 -6.02
CA SER A 39 -0.53 0.15 -6.84
C SER A 39 -1.73 -0.73 -7.23
N GLU A 40 -2.81 -0.71 -6.46
CA GLU A 40 -4.08 -1.37 -6.82
C GLU A 40 -4.79 -0.71 -8.01
N LYS A 41 -4.47 0.55 -8.33
CA LYS A 41 -5.23 1.38 -9.27
C LYS A 41 -4.47 1.77 -10.54
N VAL A 42 -3.14 1.83 -10.47
CA VAL A 42 -2.30 2.27 -11.59
C VAL A 42 -1.03 1.44 -11.69
N ASP A 43 -0.38 1.49 -12.85
CA ASP A 43 0.90 0.80 -13.11
C ASP A 43 1.96 1.18 -12.06
N LEU A 44 2.71 0.18 -11.59
CA LEU A 44 3.77 0.33 -10.60
C LEU A 44 4.82 1.40 -10.97
N LYS A 45 5.07 1.63 -12.27
CA LYS A 45 5.96 2.70 -12.75
C LYS A 45 5.41 4.09 -12.42
N VAL A 46 4.10 4.29 -12.52
CA VAL A 46 3.44 5.54 -12.13
C VAL A 46 3.53 5.73 -10.62
N VAL A 47 3.33 4.66 -9.84
CA VAL A 47 3.51 4.70 -8.38
C VAL A 47 4.94 5.09 -8.01
N ARG A 48 5.93 4.48 -8.66
CA ARG A 48 7.35 4.80 -8.46
C ARG A 48 7.63 6.27 -8.71
N ASP A 49 7.16 6.79 -9.84
CA ASP A 49 7.42 8.18 -10.24
C ASP A 49 6.73 9.17 -9.30
N ASN A 50 5.48 8.89 -8.89
CA ASN A 50 4.76 9.71 -7.92
C ASN A 50 5.42 9.71 -6.53
N LEU A 51 6.06 8.61 -6.13
CA LEU A 51 6.79 8.51 -4.87
C LEU A 51 8.26 8.95 -4.97
N GLY A 52 8.73 9.29 -6.18
CA GLY A 52 10.10 9.74 -6.43
C GLY A 52 11.17 8.66 -6.21
N HIS A 53 10.81 7.38 -6.34
CA HIS A 53 11.76 6.28 -6.15
C HIS A 53 12.64 6.10 -7.39
N ALA A 54 13.95 6.07 -7.22
CA ALA A 54 14.88 5.86 -8.33
C ALA A 54 14.86 4.41 -8.88
N ASN A 55 14.48 3.44 -8.05
CA ASN A 55 14.46 2.02 -8.41
C ASN A 55 13.05 1.45 -8.26
N ILE A 56 12.57 0.74 -9.28
CA ILE A 56 11.27 0.05 -9.28
C ILE A 56 11.20 -1.02 -8.17
N SER A 57 12.31 -1.64 -7.79
CA SER A 57 12.36 -2.63 -6.70
C SER A 57 12.05 -2.03 -5.33
N THR A 58 12.26 -0.72 -5.12
CA THR A 58 11.85 -0.05 -3.88
C THR A 58 10.33 0.11 -3.83
N THR A 59 9.68 0.24 -4.98
CA THR A 59 8.22 0.41 -5.11
C THR A 59 7.49 -0.94 -5.13
N SER A 60 8.15 -2.03 -5.53
CA SER A 60 7.54 -3.36 -5.56
C SER A 60 7.07 -3.84 -4.18
N ILE A 61 7.54 -3.25 -3.08
CA ILE A 61 7.05 -3.52 -1.73
C ILE A 61 5.56 -3.19 -1.54
N TYR A 62 4.96 -2.43 -2.46
CA TYR A 62 3.54 -2.05 -2.42
C TYR A 62 2.63 -2.98 -3.24
N LEU A 63 3.19 -4.01 -3.87
CA LEU A 63 2.40 -5.01 -4.58
C LEU A 63 1.95 -6.09 -3.59
N HIS A 64 0.67 -6.05 -3.22
CA HIS A 64 0.04 -7.13 -2.44
C HIS A 64 -0.75 -8.06 -3.36
N THR A 65 -1.53 -7.49 -4.29
CA THR A 65 -2.38 -8.27 -5.20
C THR A 65 -1.57 -9.05 -6.23
N GLU A 66 -0.46 -8.51 -6.75
CA GLU A 66 0.42 -9.30 -7.64
C GLU A 66 1.14 -10.43 -6.90
N ASP A 67 1.45 -10.25 -5.61
CA ASP A 67 2.04 -11.32 -4.79
C ASP A 67 1.01 -12.43 -4.55
N ASP A 68 -0.24 -12.09 -4.23
CA ASP A 68 -1.33 -13.05 -4.06
C ASP A 68 -1.68 -13.75 -5.38
N VAL A 69 -1.81 -13.01 -6.49
CA VAL A 69 -2.09 -13.60 -7.83
C VAL A 69 -0.94 -14.49 -8.29
N ARG A 70 0.32 -14.09 -8.04
CA ARG A 70 1.49 -14.93 -8.37
C ARG A 70 1.56 -16.15 -7.46
N HIS A 71 1.21 -16.01 -6.19
CA HIS A 71 1.09 -17.12 -5.24
C HIS A 71 0.02 -18.11 -5.70
N ASP A 72 -1.18 -17.64 -6.04
CA ASP A 72 -2.29 -18.45 -6.54
C ASP A 72 -1.95 -19.13 -7.86
N ALA A 73 -1.33 -18.41 -8.82
CA ALA A 73 -0.89 -18.99 -10.08
C ALA A 73 0.18 -20.08 -9.88
N THR A 74 1.12 -19.84 -8.96
CA THR A 74 2.16 -20.82 -8.60
C THR A 74 1.54 -22.02 -7.88
N ALA A 75 0.63 -21.81 -6.93
CA ALA A 75 -0.07 -22.86 -6.19
C ALA A 75 -0.97 -23.71 -7.12
N ALA A 76 -1.64 -23.08 -8.09
CA ALA A 76 -2.47 -23.76 -9.07
C ALA A 76 -1.64 -24.60 -10.05
N GLY A 77 -0.49 -24.08 -10.50
CA GLY A 77 0.46 -24.82 -11.34
C GLY A 77 1.24 -25.90 -10.59
N HIS A 78 1.44 -25.71 -9.28
CA HIS A 78 2.10 -26.64 -8.37
C HIS A 78 1.11 -27.49 -7.57
N ARG A 79 -0.01 -27.93 -8.19
CA ARG A 79 -0.72 -29.13 -7.71
C ARG A 79 0.17 -30.34 -7.97
N VAL A 80 1.18 -30.52 -7.12
CA VAL A 80 1.89 -31.79 -7.00
C VAL A 80 0.83 -32.82 -6.63
N GLY A 81 0.50 -33.67 -7.60
CA GLY A 81 -0.39 -34.80 -7.42
C GLY A 81 0.26 -35.80 -6.47
N TRP A 82 0.17 -35.53 -5.17
CA TRP A 82 0.40 -36.52 -4.14
C TRP A 82 -0.74 -37.54 -4.23
N ARG A 83 -0.67 -38.43 -5.23
CA ARG A 83 -1.48 -39.63 -5.30
C ARG A 83 -1.22 -40.42 -4.04
N THR A 84 -2.18 -40.41 -3.12
CA THR A 84 -2.26 -41.36 -2.02
C THR A 84 -2.62 -42.70 -2.66
N GLN A 85 -1.70 -43.66 -2.58
CA GLN A 85 -2.05 -45.08 -2.69
C GLN A 85 -2.72 -45.54 -1.40
#